data_AF-A0A9C9ERM1-F1
#
_entry.id   AF-A0A9C9ERM1-F1
#
_cell.length_a   1.000
_cell.length_b   1.000
_cell.length_c   1.000
_cell.angle_alpha   90.00
_cell.angle_beta   90.00
_cell.angle_gamma   90.00
#
_symmetry.space_group_name_H-M   'P 1'
#
loop_
_entity.id
_entity.type
_entity.pdbx_description
1 polymer ?
#
loop_
_entity_poly.entity_id
_entity_poly.type
_entity_poly.pdbx_seq_one_letter_code
_entity_poly.pdbx_strand_id
1 'polypeptide(L)'
;VDEKDPRRYLRLKFTEHTLNIPNAGSKLVKIERDYRGDRELSIGALRKEIRKYRAKLMQVEEETRKAVIESAERASAIRQNLIESDSTVSASVSLNLTFEQATDKLRTLRDQAATYRRKIRALSVEAHKKIAISFACVVFVLLGIPIAVRAKEGGAGSGMVISIGFFAVYYAFLTAGEKLADRGYVLPSLSMWAANIVLGGLGLYLFLRANRELPFIPDALNRCFRRSLR
;
A
#
# COMPACT_ATOMS: atom_id res chain seq x y z
N VAL A 1 -23.45 -34.81 0.05
CA VAL A 1 -24.48 -34.19 0.90
C VAL A 1 -25.77 -34.35 0.14
N ASP A 2 -26.68 -35.19 0.62
CA ASP A 2 -27.93 -35.54 -0.07
C ASP A 2 -29.09 -34.90 0.69
N GLU A 3 -29.91 -34.11 0.01
CA GLU A 3 -30.90 -33.19 0.60
C GLU A 3 -32.24 -33.90 0.88
N LYS A 4 -32.41 -35.15 0.43
CA LYS A 4 -33.71 -35.83 0.36
C LYS A 4 -34.05 -36.78 1.51
N ASP A 5 -33.15 -37.02 2.47
CA ASP A 5 -33.43 -37.93 3.59
C ASP A 5 -33.05 -37.34 4.97
N PRO A 6 -33.99 -36.64 5.63
CA PRO A 6 -33.77 -36.04 6.95
C PRO A 6 -33.71 -37.06 8.11
N ARG A 7 -33.77 -38.38 7.86
CA ARG A 7 -33.61 -39.39 8.92
C ARG A 7 -32.17 -39.91 9.06
N ARG A 8 -31.24 -39.41 8.24
CA ARG A 8 -29.83 -39.84 8.20
C ARG A 8 -28.84 -38.90 8.89
N TYR A 9 -29.29 -37.88 9.63
CA TYR A 9 -28.39 -37.07 10.45
C TYR A 9 -28.44 -37.49 11.92
N LEU A 10 -27.28 -37.85 12.47
CA LEU A 10 -27.13 -38.06 13.90
C LEU A 10 -26.59 -36.75 14.49
N ARG A 11 -27.46 -35.95 15.12
CA ARG A 11 -27.02 -34.80 15.92
C ARG A 11 -26.52 -35.31 17.27
N LEU A 12 -25.22 -35.47 17.38
CA LEU A 12 -24.58 -35.82 18.65
C LEU A 12 -24.31 -34.54 19.45
N LYS A 13 -24.96 -34.40 20.61
CA LYS A 13 -24.65 -33.38 21.62
C LYS A 13 -23.78 -34.05 22.69
N PHE A 14 -22.61 -33.49 22.94
CA PHE A 14 -21.72 -33.95 24.00
C PHE A 14 -21.50 -32.83 25.01
N THR A 15 -21.45 -33.17 26.29
CA THR A 15 -21.08 -32.23 27.37
C THR A 15 -19.58 -31.96 27.36
N GLU A 16 -18.78 -32.98 27.02
CA GLU A 16 -17.32 -32.89 26.89
C GLU A 16 -16.89 -33.75 25.69
N HIS A 17 -15.99 -33.21 24.87
CA HIS A 17 -15.49 -33.88 23.66
C HIS A 17 -13.96 -33.89 23.69
N THR A 18 -13.39 -35.06 24.00
CA THR A 18 -11.94 -35.25 24.09
C THR A 18 -11.41 -35.76 22.75
N LEU A 19 -10.82 -34.85 21.97
CA LEU A 19 -10.17 -35.18 20.70
C LEU A 19 -8.75 -35.71 20.98
N ASN A 20 -8.56 -37.03 20.91
CA ASN A 20 -7.23 -37.61 20.99
C ASN A 20 -6.53 -37.42 19.64
N ILE A 21 -5.62 -36.45 19.56
CA ILE A 21 -4.80 -36.21 18.38
C ILE A 21 -3.48 -36.99 18.59
N PRO A 22 -3.32 -38.19 18.01
CA PRO A 22 -2.07 -38.93 18.14
C PRO A 22 -0.91 -38.09 17.57
N ASN A 23 0.23 -38.06 18.26
CA ASN A 23 1.42 -37.29 17.86
C ASN A 23 1.27 -35.75 17.82
N ALA A 24 0.33 -35.16 18.57
CA ALA A 24 0.16 -33.70 18.64
C ALA A 24 1.32 -32.89 19.26
N GLY A 25 2.41 -33.52 19.72
CA GLY A 25 3.31 -32.89 20.69
C GLY A 25 4.82 -33.15 20.56
N SER A 26 5.33 -33.89 19.57
CA SER A 26 6.79 -34.13 19.49
C SER A 26 7.51 -33.26 18.45
N LYS A 27 6.79 -32.68 17.48
CA LYS A 27 7.34 -31.73 16.51
C LYS A 27 6.36 -30.58 16.28
N LEU A 28 6.79 -29.36 16.59
CA LEU A 28 6.11 -28.14 16.20
C LEU A 28 6.23 -27.98 14.67
N VAL A 29 5.25 -28.51 13.93
CA VAL A 29 5.16 -28.26 12.49
C VAL A 29 4.49 -26.91 12.30
N LYS A 30 5.26 -25.92 11.85
CA LYS A 30 4.72 -24.61 11.49
C LYS A 30 3.86 -24.79 10.22
N ILE A 31 2.55 -24.75 10.37
CA ILE A 31 1.62 -24.74 9.23
C ILE A 31 1.73 -23.36 8.57
N GLU A 32 2.60 -23.25 7.56
CA GLU A 32 2.64 -22.09 6.68
C GLU A 32 1.43 -22.19 5.74
N ARG A 33 0.32 -21.53 6.11
CA ARG A 33 -0.82 -21.37 5.20
C ARG A 33 -0.35 -20.53 4.01
N ASP A 34 -0.24 -21.19 2.86
CA ASP A 34 0.36 -20.70 1.60
C ASP A 34 -0.38 -19.51 0.96
N TYR A 35 -1.56 -19.18 1.50
CA TYR A 35 -2.39 -18.08 1.01
C TYR A 35 -2.85 -17.17 2.14
N ARG A 36 -1.93 -16.38 2.69
CA ARG A 36 -2.28 -15.17 3.45
C ARG A 36 -2.33 -14.02 2.45
N GLY A 37 -3.49 -13.38 2.30
CA GLY A 37 -3.58 -12.18 1.47
C GLY A 37 -2.58 -11.13 1.94
N ASP A 38 -2.05 -10.31 1.03
CA ASP A 38 -0.94 -9.38 1.29
C ASP A 38 -1.10 -8.61 2.62
N ARG A 39 -2.34 -8.17 2.92
CA ARG A 39 -2.76 -7.47 4.15
C ARG A 39 -2.42 -8.18 5.47
N GLU A 40 -2.31 -9.49 5.45
CA GLU A 40 -2.01 -10.34 6.61
C GLU A 40 -0.51 -10.66 6.75
N LEU A 41 0.29 -10.29 5.76
CA LEU A 41 1.70 -10.66 5.70
C LEU A 41 2.52 -9.85 6.73
N SER A 42 3.44 -10.48 7.47
CA SER A 42 4.27 -9.76 8.43
C SER A 42 5.23 -8.78 7.71
N ILE A 43 5.70 -7.73 8.38
CA ILE A 43 6.65 -6.77 7.78
C ILE A 43 7.91 -7.49 7.26
N GLY A 44 8.38 -8.51 7.98
CA GLY A 44 9.52 -9.33 7.56
C GLY A 44 9.23 -10.14 6.28
N ALA A 45 8.02 -10.69 6.17
CA ALA A 45 7.57 -11.40 4.97
C ALA A 45 7.34 -10.44 3.78
N LEU A 46 6.76 -9.25 4.00
CA LEU A 46 6.61 -8.21 2.96
C LEU A 46 7.98 -7.82 2.40
N ARG A 47 8.97 -7.59 3.27
CA ARG A 47 10.35 -7.30 2.85
C ARG A 47 10.99 -8.45 2.06
N LYS A 48 10.71 -9.71 2.42
CA LYS A 48 11.19 -10.88 1.66
C LYS A 48 10.56 -10.91 0.26
N GLU A 49 9.25 -10.70 0.15
CA GLU A 49 8.57 -10.66 -1.14
C GLU A 49 9.03 -9.50 -2.02
N ILE A 50 9.22 -8.30 -1.45
CA ILE A 50 9.77 -7.16 -2.17
C ILE A 50 11.14 -7.52 -2.78
N ARG A 51 12.01 -8.18 -2.02
CA ARG A 51 13.31 -8.66 -2.53
C ARG A 51 13.14 -9.69 -3.65
N LYS A 52 12.21 -10.64 -3.50
CA LYS A 52 11.89 -11.65 -4.52
C LYS A 52 11.44 -11.00 -5.83
N TYR A 53 10.49 -10.06 -5.77
CA TYR A 53 10.02 -9.35 -6.96
C TYR A 53 11.06 -8.41 -7.56
N ARG A 54 11.92 -7.78 -6.74
CA ARG A 54 13.06 -7.00 -7.24
C ARG A 54 14.05 -7.88 -8.00
N ALA A 55 14.35 -9.09 -7.50
CA ALA A 55 15.19 -10.03 -8.21
C ALA A 55 14.59 -10.46 -9.56
N LYS A 56 13.28 -10.78 -9.59
CA LYS A 56 12.57 -11.07 -10.84
C LYS A 56 12.58 -9.89 -11.82
N LEU A 57 12.44 -8.67 -11.31
CA LEU A 57 12.51 -7.46 -12.14
C LEU A 57 13.90 -7.30 -12.77
N MET A 58 14.98 -7.54 -12.01
CA MET A 58 16.35 -7.50 -12.55
C MET A 58 16.57 -8.57 -13.62
N GLN A 59 16.00 -9.78 -13.45
CA GLN A 59 16.05 -10.82 -14.48
C GLN A 59 15.37 -10.39 -15.78
N VAL A 60 14.19 -9.78 -15.70
CA VAL A 60 13.48 -9.25 -16.89
C VAL A 60 14.24 -8.09 -17.52
N GLU A 61 14.86 -7.21 -16.73
CA GLU A 61 15.70 -6.12 -17.24
C GLU A 61 16.96 -6.64 -17.96
N GLU A 62 17.52 -7.75 -17.50
CA GLU A 62 18.64 -8.40 -18.16
C GLU A 62 18.19 -9.14 -19.44
N GLU A 63 17.04 -9.82 -19.40
CA GLU A 63 16.45 -10.48 -20.57
C GLU A 63 16.07 -9.47 -21.65
N THR A 64 15.50 -8.33 -21.28
CA THR A 64 15.23 -7.23 -22.23
C THR A 64 16.52 -6.70 -22.85
N ARG A 65 17.58 -6.47 -22.06
CA ARG A 65 18.88 -6.06 -22.61
C ARG A 65 19.40 -7.07 -23.64
N LYS A 66 19.37 -8.37 -23.31
CA LYS A 66 19.82 -9.44 -24.22
C LYS A 66 18.96 -9.50 -25.48
N ALA A 67 17.63 -9.42 -25.35
CA ALA A 67 16.70 -9.46 -26.47
C ALA A 67 16.84 -8.27 -27.43
N VAL A 68 17.18 -7.06 -26.91
CA VAL A 68 17.47 -5.89 -27.75
C VAL A 68 18.76 -6.07 -28.55
N ILE A 69 19.80 -6.62 -27.94
CA ILE A 69 21.08 -6.88 -28.63
C ILE A 69 20.86 -7.94 -29.71
N GLU A 70 20.19 -9.05 -29.37
CA GLU A 70 19.86 -10.15 -30.28
C GLU A 70 19.03 -9.67 -31.50
N SER A 71 18.03 -8.80 -31.27
CA SER A 71 17.23 -8.25 -32.38
C SER A 71 18.02 -7.26 -33.24
N ALA A 72 18.92 -6.47 -32.65
CA ALA A 72 19.81 -5.58 -33.38
C ALA A 72 20.80 -6.35 -34.25
N GLU A 73 21.37 -7.44 -33.74
CA GLU A 73 22.26 -8.35 -34.49
C GLU A 73 21.51 -8.98 -35.68
N ARG A 74 20.31 -9.53 -35.46
CA ARG A 74 19.47 -10.08 -36.53
C ARG A 74 19.15 -9.06 -37.62
N ALA A 75 18.80 -7.83 -37.25
CA ALA A 75 18.53 -6.76 -38.19
C ALA A 75 19.79 -6.37 -39.00
N SER A 76 20.95 -6.33 -38.35
CA SER A 76 22.23 -6.04 -39.01
C SER A 76 22.63 -7.13 -40.01
N ALA A 77 22.43 -8.41 -39.68
CA ALA A 77 22.71 -9.54 -40.57
C ALA A 77 21.81 -9.53 -41.82
N ILE A 78 20.51 -9.26 -41.66
CA ILE A 78 19.59 -9.14 -42.81
C ILE A 78 19.98 -7.95 -43.68
N ARG A 79 20.35 -6.82 -43.07
CA ARG A 79 20.81 -5.63 -43.80
C ARG A 79 22.10 -5.89 -44.57
N GLN A 80 23.01 -6.71 -44.04
CA GLN A 80 24.27 -7.05 -44.71
C GLN A 80 24.01 -7.94 -45.95
N ASN A 81 23.12 -8.92 -45.84
CA ASN A 81 22.67 -9.74 -46.99
C ASN A 81 21.95 -8.90 -48.06
N LEU A 82 21.32 -7.79 -47.68
CA LEU A 82 20.66 -6.83 -48.57
C LEU A 82 21.64 -6.05 -49.45
N ILE A 83 22.89 -5.90 -49.02
CA ILE A 83 23.94 -5.20 -49.79
C ILE A 83 24.50 -6.13 -50.89
N GLU A 84 24.30 -7.44 -50.75
CA GLU A 84 24.89 -8.48 -51.60
C GLU A 84 23.90 -9.06 -52.64
N SER A 85 22.59 -8.78 -52.54
CA SER A 85 21.53 -9.37 -53.39
C SER A 85 20.63 -8.31 -54.05
N ASP A 86 20.39 -8.46 -55.36
CA ASP A 86 19.59 -7.57 -56.23
C ASP A 86 18.06 -7.62 -55.96
N SER A 87 17.62 -8.40 -54.95
CA SER A 87 16.20 -8.65 -54.64
C SER A 87 15.71 -7.87 -53.41
N THR A 88 15.47 -6.57 -53.61
CA THR A 88 15.13 -5.58 -52.56
C THR A 88 13.79 -5.81 -51.84
N VAL A 89 12.85 -6.51 -52.48
CA VAL A 89 11.47 -6.67 -51.97
C VAL A 89 11.38 -7.75 -50.88
N SER A 90 11.95 -8.94 -51.09
CA SER A 90 11.87 -10.03 -50.10
C SER A 90 12.64 -9.73 -48.82
N ALA A 91 13.73 -8.96 -48.94
CA ALA A 91 14.57 -8.60 -47.82
C ALA A 91 14.02 -7.42 -46.98
N SER A 92 13.27 -6.50 -47.60
CA SER A 92 12.55 -5.47 -46.84
C SER A 92 11.37 -6.05 -46.06
N VAL A 93 10.69 -7.06 -46.61
CA VAL A 93 9.63 -7.81 -45.90
C VAL A 93 10.19 -8.57 -44.69
N SER A 94 11.34 -9.25 -44.81
CA SER A 94 11.96 -9.96 -43.69
C SER A 94 12.48 -9.02 -42.60
N LEU A 95 12.97 -7.83 -42.96
CA LEU A 95 13.31 -6.76 -42.00
C LEU A 95 12.09 -6.25 -41.24
N ASN A 96 10.97 -5.99 -41.92
CA ASN A 96 9.75 -5.54 -41.27
C ASN A 96 9.20 -6.60 -40.30
N LEU A 97 9.20 -7.87 -40.69
CA LEU A 97 8.78 -8.98 -39.84
C LEU A 97 9.67 -9.15 -38.60
N THR A 98 11.00 -9.06 -38.77
CA THR A 98 11.93 -9.14 -37.62
C THR A 98 11.79 -7.95 -36.68
N PHE A 99 11.52 -6.75 -37.22
CA PHE A 99 11.24 -5.58 -36.41
C PHE A 99 9.93 -5.74 -35.63
N GLU A 100 8.87 -6.23 -36.26
CA GLU A 100 7.57 -6.47 -35.61
C GLU A 100 7.71 -7.48 -34.46
N GLN A 101 8.36 -8.62 -34.70
CA GLN A 101 8.65 -9.62 -33.68
C GLN A 101 9.48 -9.06 -32.52
N ALA A 102 10.48 -8.21 -32.81
CA ALA A 102 11.28 -7.56 -31.77
C ALA A 102 10.43 -6.59 -30.95
N THR A 103 9.56 -5.79 -31.59
CA THR A 103 8.69 -4.86 -30.88
C THR A 103 7.70 -5.56 -29.97
N ASP A 104 7.13 -6.70 -30.40
CA ASP A 104 6.20 -7.48 -29.58
C ASP A 104 6.88 -8.20 -28.41
N LYS A 105 8.09 -8.76 -28.63
CA LYS A 105 8.89 -9.31 -27.52
C LYS A 105 9.24 -8.21 -26.49
N LEU A 106 9.57 -7.01 -26.94
CA LEU A 106 9.85 -5.89 -26.03
C LEU A 106 8.61 -5.37 -25.31
N ARG A 107 7.45 -5.37 -25.95
CA ARG A 107 6.17 -5.02 -25.31
C ARG A 107 5.83 -5.99 -24.19
N THR A 108 5.89 -7.30 -24.45
CA THR A 108 5.58 -8.32 -23.45
C THR A 108 6.51 -8.24 -22.23
N LEU A 109 7.82 -8.09 -22.45
CA LEU A 109 8.78 -7.94 -21.35
C LEU A 109 8.59 -6.62 -20.59
N ARG A 110 8.26 -5.52 -21.28
CA ARG A 110 7.92 -4.24 -20.65
C ARG A 110 6.68 -4.37 -19.76
N ASP A 111 5.65 -5.06 -20.23
CA ASP A 111 4.40 -5.26 -19.48
C ASP A 111 4.63 -6.16 -18.26
N GLN A 112 5.46 -7.20 -18.39
CA GLN A 112 5.90 -8.02 -17.27
C GLN A 112 6.67 -7.20 -16.22
N ALA A 113 7.64 -6.38 -16.66
CA ALA A 113 8.39 -5.49 -15.79
C ALA A 113 7.47 -4.47 -15.09
N ALA A 114 6.50 -3.89 -15.82
CA ALA A 114 5.52 -2.97 -15.25
C ALA A 114 4.65 -3.66 -14.17
N THR A 115 4.26 -4.91 -14.41
CA THR A 115 3.49 -5.71 -13.44
C THR A 115 4.29 -5.96 -12.16
N TYR A 116 5.56 -6.36 -12.28
CA TYR A 116 6.43 -6.54 -11.10
C TYR A 116 6.67 -5.23 -10.36
N ARG A 117 6.89 -4.12 -11.07
CA ARG A 117 7.04 -2.78 -10.46
C ARG A 117 5.79 -2.38 -9.69
N ARG A 118 4.58 -2.64 -10.21
CA ARG A 118 3.31 -2.40 -9.49
C ARG A 118 3.21 -3.23 -8.22
N LYS A 119 3.51 -4.54 -8.28
CA LYS A 119 3.52 -5.41 -7.10
C LYS A 119 4.51 -4.95 -6.03
N ILE A 120 5.73 -4.56 -6.43
CA ILE A 120 6.74 -4.02 -5.50
C ILE A 120 6.24 -2.75 -4.82
N ARG A 121 5.59 -1.84 -5.56
CA ARG A 121 5.00 -0.62 -5.01
C ARG A 121 3.91 -0.95 -4.00
N ALA A 122 2.94 -1.79 -4.35
CA ALA A 122 1.84 -2.19 -3.45
C ALA A 122 2.37 -2.81 -2.14
N LEU A 123 3.30 -3.77 -2.22
CA LEU A 123 3.93 -4.37 -1.05
C LEU A 123 4.71 -3.35 -0.20
N SER A 124 5.36 -2.38 -0.86
CA SER A 124 6.08 -1.31 -0.17
C SER A 124 5.13 -0.35 0.53
N VAL A 125 3.99 0.00 -0.09
CA VAL A 125 2.93 0.81 0.51
C VAL A 125 2.44 0.13 1.78
N GLU A 126 2.15 -1.17 1.69
CA GLU A 126 1.62 -1.92 2.82
C GLU A 126 2.61 -1.99 3.98
N ALA A 127 3.90 -2.17 3.70
CA ALA A 127 4.94 -2.16 4.73
C ALA A 127 5.01 -0.82 5.46
N HIS A 128 4.93 0.31 4.73
CA HIS A 128 4.94 1.65 5.35
C HIS A 128 3.63 1.95 6.07
N LYS A 129 2.49 1.48 5.56
CA LYS A 129 1.18 1.63 6.19
C LYS A 129 1.14 1.02 7.59
N LYS A 130 1.70 -0.18 7.77
CA LYS A 130 1.75 -0.84 9.10
C LYS A 130 2.53 0.01 10.11
N ILE A 131 3.67 0.56 9.71
CA ILE A 131 4.51 1.41 10.56
C ILE A 131 3.83 2.76 10.84
N ALA A 132 3.22 3.36 9.81
CA ALA A 132 2.54 4.64 9.91
C ALA A 132 1.35 4.58 10.88
N ILE A 133 0.55 3.51 10.84
CA ILE A 133 -0.59 3.33 11.76
C ILE A 133 -0.11 3.20 13.21
N SER A 134 0.98 2.48 13.48
CA SER A 134 1.55 2.41 14.82
C SER A 134 2.02 3.78 15.32
N PHE A 135 2.63 4.58 14.44
CA PHE A 135 3.08 5.93 14.78
C PHE A 135 1.91 6.92 14.95
N ALA A 136 0.78 6.68 14.26
CA ALA A 136 -0.41 7.53 14.37
C ALA A 136 -0.95 7.59 15.80
N CYS A 137 -0.76 6.55 16.61
CA CYS A 137 -1.10 6.57 18.04
C CYS A 137 -0.41 7.72 18.79
N VAL A 138 0.87 7.96 18.50
CA VAL A 138 1.65 9.06 19.11
C VAL A 138 1.12 10.41 18.65
N VAL A 139 0.82 10.52 17.34
CA VAL A 139 0.24 11.73 16.74
C VAL A 139 -1.13 12.05 17.36
N PHE A 140 -2.00 11.06 17.56
CA PHE A 140 -3.31 11.26 18.17
C PHE A 140 -3.22 11.65 19.64
N VAL A 141 -2.26 11.12 20.40
CA VAL A 141 -2.02 11.58 21.78
C VAL A 141 -1.59 13.05 21.78
N LEU A 142 -0.64 13.42 20.93
CA LEU A 142 -0.16 14.80 20.82
C LEU A 142 -1.28 15.78 20.44
N LEU A 143 -2.15 15.38 19.51
CA LEU A 143 -3.28 16.17 19.06
C LEU A 143 -4.43 16.18 20.10
N GLY A 144 -4.64 15.07 20.80
CA GLY A 144 -5.71 14.88 21.78
C GLY A 144 -5.49 15.65 23.08
N ILE A 145 -4.26 15.78 23.58
CA ILE A 145 -3.95 16.52 24.82
C ILE A 145 -4.48 17.96 24.80
N PRO A 146 -4.10 18.83 23.85
CA PRO A 146 -4.57 20.22 23.84
C PRO A 146 -6.08 20.36 23.62
N ILE A 147 -6.68 19.40 22.90
CA ILE A 147 -8.13 19.38 22.65
C ILE A 147 -8.88 18.98 23.92
N ALA A 148 -8.43 17.93 24.62
CA ALA A 148 -9.07 17.42 25.83
C ALA A 148 -9.07 18.47 26.96
N VAL A 149 -7.99 19.24 27.08
CA VAL A 149 -7.90 20.34 28.06
C VAL A 149 -8.96 21.41 27.77
N ARG A 150 -9.16 21.81 26.51
CA ARG A 150 -10.15 22.84 26.12
C ARG A 150 -11.59 22.33 26.04
N ALA A 151 -11.79 21.05 25.71
CA ALA A 151 -13.11 20.45 25.61
C ALA A 151 -13.87 20.39 26.95
N LYS A 152 -13.18 20.62 28.09
CA LYS A 152 -13.81 20.76 29.41
C LYS A 152 -14.87 21.88 29.47
N GLU A 153 -14.78 22.88 28.61
CA GLU A 153 -15.76 24.00 28.56
C GLU A 153 -17.00 23.67 27.72
N GLY A 154 -16.96 22.63 26.87
CA GLY A 154 -17.97 22.37 25.82
C GLY A 154 -19.05 21.35 26.15
N GLY A 155 -19.24 20.97 27.42
CA GLY A 155 -20.17 19.91 27.83
C GLY A 155 -19.67 18.49 27.50
N ALA A 156 -20.23 17.48 28.19
CA ALA A 156 -19.68 16.13 28.27
C ALA A 156 -19.49 15.39 26.93
N GLY A 157 -20.18 15.79 25.85
CA GLY A 157 -20.13 15.12 24.54
C GLY A 157 -19.22 15.76 23.48
N SER A 158 -18.77 17.00 23.68
CA SER A 158 -18.05 17.77 22.65
C SER A 158 -16.71 17.14 22.24
N GLY A 159 -15.94 16.64 23.21
CA GLY A 159 -14.66 15.98 22.94
C GLY A 159 -14.78 14.68 22.12
N MET A 160 -15.89 13.95 22.28
CA MET A 160 -16.14 12.70 21.53
C MET A 160 -16.38 12.98 20.05
N VAL A 161 -17.23 13.98 19.74
CA VAL A 161 -17.52 14.38 18.35
C VAL A 161 -16.26 14.86 17.65
N ILE A 162 -15.45 15.68 18.32
CA ILE A 162 -14.18 16.19 17.78
C ILE A 162 -13.22 15.03 17.49
N SER A 163 -13.09 14.06 18.41
CA SER A 163 -12.20 12.90 18.22
C SER A 163 -12.60 12.04 17.02
N ILE A 164 -13.90 11.77 16.84
CA ILE A 164 -14.42 11.06 15.67
C ILE A 164 -14.13 11.83 14.39
N GLY A 165 -14.27 13.16 14.40
CA GLY A 165 -13.92 14.03 13.27
C GLY A 165 -12.46 13.89 12.86
N PHE A 166 -11.53 13.97 13.81
CA PHE A 166 -10.10 13.79 13.52
C PHE A 166 -9.77 12.38 13.01
N PHE A 167 -10.40 11.35 13.58
CA PHE A 167 -10.25 9.99 13.10
C PHE A 167 -10.73 9.84 11.64
N ALA A 168 -11.88 10.43 11.30
CA ALA A 168 -12.41 10.43 9.94
C ALA A 168 -11.48 11.13 8.95
N VAL A 169 -10.93 12.30 9.33
CA VAL A 169 -9.94 13.03 8.51
C VAL A 169 -8.67 12.19 8.32
N TYR A 170 -8.13 11.59 9.38
CA TYR A 170 -6.97 10.70 9.28
C TYR A 170 -7.23 9.53 8.33
N TYR A 171 -8.38 8.87 8.46
CA TYR A 171 -8.74 7.75 7.60
C TYR A 171 -8.93 8.16 6.13
N ALA A 172 -9.49 9.34 5.88
CA ALA A 172 -9.61 9.91 4.54
C ALA A 172 -8.23 10.15 3.90
N PHE A 173 -7.29 10.76 4.64
CA PHE A 173 -5.91 10.93 4.19
C PHE A 173 -5.21 9.59 3.91
N LEU A 174 -5.39 8.60 4.78
CA LEU A 174 -4.80 7.27 4.61
C LEU A 174 -5.32 6.58 3.35
N THR A 175 -6.64 6.60 3.14
CA THR A 175 -7.28 5.99 1.96
C THR A 175 -6.93 6.73 0.66
N ALA A 176 -6.86 8.06 0.70
CA ALA A 176 -6.44 8.86 -0.44
C ALA A 176 -4.97 8.59 -0.80
N GLY A 177 -4.07 8.58 0.20
CA GLY A 177 -2.66 8.28 0.01
C GLY A 177 -2.40 6.88 -0.55
N GLU A 178 -3.17 5.88 -0.12
CA GLU A 178 -3.11 4.51 -0.65
C GLU A 178 -3.43 4.49 -2.15
N LYS A 179 -4.57 5.09 -2.54
CA LYS A 179 -4.98 5.18 -3.95
C LYS A 179 -3.96 5.93 -4.82
N LEU A 180 -3.32 6.95 -4.28
CA LEU A 180 -2.33 7.77 -4.99
C LEU A 180 -1.01 7.03 -5.18
N ALA A 181 -0.58 6.27 -4.17
CA ALA A 181 0.62 5.45 -4.22
C ALA A 181 0.45 4.21 -5.12
N ASP A 182 -0.73 3.58 -5.09
CA ASP A 182 -1.06 2.44 -5.94
C ASP A 182 -1.06 2.81 -7.44
N ARG A 183 -1.54 4.02 -7.76
CA ARG A 183 -1.45 4.58 -9.12
C ARG A 183 -0.04 5.04 -9.49
N GLY A 184 0.87 5.12 -8.53
CA GLY A 184 2.27 5.48 -8.77
C GLY A 184 2.54 6.96 -8.95
N TYR A 185 1.60 7.85 -8.56
CA TYR A 185 1.79 9.30 -8.63
C TYR A 185 2.74 9.82 -7.54
N VAL A 186 2.81 9.11 -6.41
CA VAL A 186 3.58 9.52 -5.23
C VAL A 186 4.33 8.32 -4.67
N LEU A 187 5.46 8.60 -4.01
CA LEU A 187 6.26 7.54 -3.40
C LEU A 187 5.47 6.84 -2.27
N PRO A 188 5.54 5.51 -2.16
CA PRO A 188 4.88 4.75 -1.10
C PRO A 188 5.18 5.26 0.32
N SER A 189 6.43 5.65 0.56
CA SER A 189 6.89 6.19 1.84
C SER A 189 6.21 7.52 2.15
N LEU A 190 6.28 8.48 1.22
CA LEU A 190 5.72 9.82 1.42
C LEU A 190 4.19 9.76 1.60
N SER A 191 3.51 8.96 0.81
CA SER A 191 2.04 8.87 0.82
C SER A 191 1.48 8.37 2.15
N MET A 192 2.13 7.37 2.75
CA MET A 192 1.70 6.80 4.04
C MET A 192 2.08 7.71 5.22
N TRP A 193 3.20 8.42 5.12
CA TRP A 193 3.66 9.33 6.18
C TRP A 193 3.03 10.72 6.11
N ALA A 194 2.51 11.13 4.96
CA ALA A 194 1.89 12.44 4.78
C ALA A 194 0.77 12.70 5.80
N ALA A 195 -0.09 11.71 6.05
CA ALA A 195 -1.14 11.82 7.06
C ALA A 195 -0.57 12.13 8.46
N ASN A 196 0.47 11.37 8.87
CA ASN A 196 1.14 11.56 10.16
C ASN A 196 1.88 12.89 10.25
N ILE A 197 2.52 13.35 9.16
CA ILE A 197 3.25 14.62 9.13
C ILE A 197 2.27 15.79 9.23
N VAL A 198 1.17 15.76 8.47
CA VAL A 198 0.16 16.83 8.46
C VAL A 198 -0.56 16.91 9.81
N LEU A 199 -1.09 15.79 10.31
CA LEU A 199 -1.80 15.76 11.59
C LEU A 199 -0.86 15.90 12.78
N GLY A 200 0.34 15.34 12.72
CA GLY A 200 1.37 15.51 13.73
C GLY A 200 1.88 16.95 13.82
N GLY A 201 2.09 17.60 12.67
CA GLY A 201 2.42 19.02 12.60
C GLY A 201 1.31 19.91 13.15
N LEU A 202 0.05 19.61 12.81
CA LEU A 202 -1.11 20.30 13.37
C LEU A 202 -1.23 20.08 14.89
N GLY A 203 -1.04 18.84 15.36
CA GLY A 203 -1.06 18.49 16.78
C GLY A 203 0.04 19.20 17.56
N LEU A 204 1.26 19.22 17.01
CA LEU A 204 2.39 19.94 17.60
C LEU A 204 2.15 21.45 17.65
N TYR A 205 1.62 22.03 16.56
CA TYR A 205 1.25 23.44 16.51
C TYR A 205 0.20 23.79 17.56
N LEU A 206 -0.87 22.99 17.68
CA LEU A 206 -1.92 23.17 18.68
C LEU A 206 -1.38 23.02 20.11
N PHE A 207 -0.50 22.05 20.34
CA PHE A 207 0.16 21.82 21.63
C PHE A 207 1.02 23.02 22.05
N LEU A 208 1.88 23.52 21.15
CA LEU A 208 2.72 24.70 21.41
C LEU A 208 1.88 25.96 21.67
N ARG A 209 0.77 26.12 20.95
CA ARG A 209 -0.13 27.27 21.13
C ARG A 209 -0.93 27.18 22.43
N ALA A 210 -1.35 25.98 22.82
CA ALA A 210 -2.01 25.75 24.12
C ALA A 210 -1.06 26.07 25.29
N ASN A 211 0.22 25.74 25.16
CA ASN A 211 1.22 25.93 26.21
C ASN A 211 1.70 27.40 26.37
N ARG A 212 1.47 28.27 25.38
CA ARG A 212 1.93 29.67 25.40
C ARG A 212 0.91 30.69 25.94
N GLU A 213 -0.23 30.27 26.51
CA GLU A 213 -1.24 31.17 27.09
C GLU A 213 -1.66 32.33 26.14
N LEU A 214 -1.54 32.18 24.82
CA LEU A 214 -1.96 33.24 23.88
C LEU A 214 -3.47 33.15 23.66
N PRO A 215 -4.27 34.14 24.12
CA PRO A 215 -5.71 34.14 23.91
C PRO A 215 -6.02 34.17 22.42
N PHE A 216 -6.94 33.29 22.00
CA PHE A 216 -7.36 33.14 20.60
C PHE A 216 -8.22 34.34 20.12
N ILE A 217 -8.74 35.16 21.03
CA ILE A 217 -9.68 36.25 20.75
C ILE A 217 -8.93 37.59 20.90
N PRO A 218 -8.88 38.47 19.88
CA PRO A 218 -8.44 39.85 20.10
C PRO A 218 -9.39 40.52 21.11
N ASP A 219 -8.84 41.10 22.18
CA ASP A 219 -9.54 41.72 23.32
C ASP A 219 -10.63 42.76 22.95
N ALA A 220 -10.70 43.17 21.69
CA ALA A 220 -11.75 44.01 21.16
C ALA A 220 -13.16 43.38 21.28
N LEU A 221 -13.30 42.07 21.04
CA LEU A 221 -14.62 41.42 21.01
C LEU A 221 -15.19 41.16 22.41
N ASN A 222 -14.30 40.84 23.37
CA ASN A 222 -14.67 40.54 24.76
C ASN A 222 -15.18 41.80 25.51
N ARG A 223 -14.69 42.98 25.12
CA ARG A 223 -15.20 44.27 25.61
C ARG A 223 -16.60 44.61 25.07
N CYS A 224 -16.92 44.17 23.85
CA CYS A 224 -18.22 44.43 23.23
C CYS A 224 -19.33 43.59 23.88
N PHE A 225 -19.05 42.32 24.17
CA PHE A 225 -20.04 41.42 24.78
C PHE A 225 -20.35 41.78 26.25
N ARG A 226 -19.37 42.29 27.01
CA ARG A 226 -19.59 42.76 28.40
C ARG A 226 -20.39 44.05 28.53
N ARG A 227 -20.53 44.85 27.47
CA ARG A 227 -21.34 46.08 27.47
C ARG A 227 -22.81 45.85 27.15
N SER A 228 -23.16 44.71 26.54
CA SER A 228 -24.54 44.38 26.16
C SER A 228 -25.34 43.67 27.27
N LEU A 229 -24.71 43.37 28.41
CA LEU A 229 -25.30 42.64 29.54
C LEU A 229 -25.31 43.49 30.84
N ARG A 230 -25.33 44.81 30.70
CA ARG A 230 -25.55 45.76 31.80
C ARG A 230 -26.61 46.79 31.39
#